data_AF-A0A662QYZ7-F1
#
_entry.id   AF-A0A662QYZ7-F1
#
_cell.length_a   1.000
_cell.length_b   1.000
_cell.length_c   1.000
_cell.angle_alpha   90.00
_cell.angle_beta   90.00
_cell.angle_gamma   90.00
#
_symmetry.space_group_name_H-M   'P 1'
#
loop_
_entity.id
_entity.type
_entity.pdbx_description
1 polymer ?
#
loop_
_entity_poly.entity_id
_entity_poly.type
_entity_poly.pdbx_seq_one_letter_code
_entity_poly.pdbx_strand_id
1 'polypeptide(L)' 'AELDENEYQTGIKVSDKEMADVNIERDDFHGEWNYKICPRKS' A
#
# COMPACT_ATOMS: atom_id res chain seq x y z
N ALA A 1 -5.86 -21.59 14.92
CA ALA A 1 -6.14 -20.47 14.00
C ALA A 1 -7.35 -19.74 14.57
N GLU A 2 -7.28 -18.42 14.67
CA GLU A 2 -8.33 -17.56 15.25
C GLU A 2 -8.74 -16.53 14.19
N LEU A 3 -10.01 -16.12 14.22
CA LEU A 3 -10.54 -15.11 13.30
C LEU A 3 -10.26 -13.72 13.85
N ASP A 4 -9.93 -12.80 12.94
CA ASP A 4 -9.84 -11.38 13.26
C ASP A 4 -11.24 -10.75 13.23
N GLU A 5 -11.69 -10.27 14.39
CA GLU A 5 -13.01 -9.65 14.58
C GLU A 5 -12.98 -8.12 14.40
N ASN A 6 -11.85 -7.54 14.00
CA ASN A 6 -11.75 -6.10 13.77
C ASN A 6 -12.69 -5.61 12.65
N GLU A 7 -13.30 -4.44 12.86
CA GLU A 7 -14.09 -3.77 11.84
C GLU A 7 -13.20 -2.94 10.92
N TYR A 8 -13.15 -3.31 9.65
CA TYR A 8 -12.38 -2.59 8.62
C TYR A 8 -13.29 -1.65 7.83
N GLN A 9 -13.11 -0.35 8.03
CA GLN A 9 -13.87 0.67 7.31
C GLN A 9 -13.59 0.60 5.81
N THR A 10 -14.66 0.52 5.02
CA THR A 10 -14.59 0.51 3.56
C THR A 10 -14.86 1.91 3.01
N GLY A 11 -14.44 2.17 1.77
CA GLY A 11 -14.76 3.42 1.07
C GLY A 11 -13.83 4.61 1.37
N ILE A 12 -12.71 4.40 2.06
CA ILE A 12 -11.65 5.42 2.19
C ILE A 12 -11.07 5.67 0.79
N LYS A 13 -11.37 6.83 0.21
CA LYS A 13 -10.86 7.24 -1.09
C LYS A 13 -9.52 7.94 -0.93
N VAL A 14 -8.48 7.36 -1.49
CA VAL A 14 -7.15 7.97 -1.61
C VAL A 14 -7.10 8.70 -2.96
N SER A 15 -6.60 9.93 -2.96
CA SER A 15 -6.41 10.69 -4.20
C SER A 15 -5.18 10.20 -4.99
N ASP A 16 -5.15 10.45 -6.29
CA ASP A 16 -4.01 10.10 -7.14
C ASP A 16 -2.71 10.75 -6.65
N LYS A 17 -2.82 11.95 -6.09
CA LYS A 17 -1.68 12.67 -5.50
C LYS A 17 -1.14 11.94 -4.28
N GLU A 18 -2.00 11.55 -3.35
CA GLU A 18 -1.58 10.81 -2.14
C GLU A 18 -0.97 9.46 -2.51
N MET A 19 -1.50 8.79 -3.53
CA MET A 19 -0.94 7.53 -4.03
C MET A 19 0.42 7.73 -4.71
N ALA A 20 0.60 8.82 -5.45
CA ALA A 20 1.88 9.18 -6.07
C ALA A 20 2.96 9.55 -5.04
N ASP A 21 2.58 10.09 -3.89
CA ASP A 21 3.50 10.42 -2.79
C ASP A 21 3.97 9.17 -1.99
N VAL A 22 3.48 7.98 -2.35
CA VAL A 22 3.96 6.72 -1.74
C VAL A 22 5.28 6.33 -2.39
N ASN A 23 6.31 6.13 -1.57
CA ASN A 23 7.64 5.71 -2.01
C ASN A 23 7.65 4.19 -2.28
N ILE A 24 7.11 3.77 -3.43
CA ILE A 24 7.00 2.36 -3.83
C ILE A 24 8.12 2.00 -4.80
N GLU A 25 8.89 0.97 -4.44
CA GLU A 25 9.83 0.28 -5.33
C GLU A 25 9.19 -1.01 -5.83
N ARG A 26 9.06 -1.15 -7.15
CA ARG A 26 8.50 -2.36 -7.79
C ARG A 26 9.62 -3.30 -8.18
N ASP A 27 9.40 -4.59 -7.97
CA ASP A 27 10.36 -5.63 -8.38
C ASP A 27 10.31 -5.86 -9.90
N ASP A 28 11.44 -6.28 -10.46
CA ASP A 28 11.53 -6.63 -11.89
C ASP A 28 10.68 -7.87 -12.21
N PHE A 29 10.48 -8.76 -11.24
CA PHE A 29 9.60 -9.92 -11.37
C PHE A 29 8.21 -9.59 -10.82
N HIS A 30 7.24 -9.33 -11.71
CA HIS A 30 5.85 -9.04 -11.36
C HIS A 30 5.71 -7.88 -10.36
N GLY A 31 6.29 -6.72 -10.68
CA GLY A 31 6.27 -5.52 -9.84
C GLY A 31 4.86 -5.01 -9.47
N GLU A 32 3.82 -5.42 -10.20
CA GLU A 32 2.43 -5.16 -9.84
C GLU A 32 1.95 -5.96 -8.62
N TRP A 33 2.59 -7.08 -8.31
CA TRP A 33 2.35 -7.89 -7.09
C TRP A 33 3.48 -7.73 -6.07
N ASN A 34 4.72 -7.71 -6.56
CA ASN A 34 5.93 -7.69 -5.76
C ASN A 34 6.49 -6.27 -5.69
N TYR A 35 6.24 -5.61 -4.57
CA TYR A 35 6.76 -4.26 -4.34
C TYR A 35 7.12 -4.05 -2.88
N LYS A 36 7.92 -3.01 -2.63
CA LYS A 36 8.34 -2.56 -1.31
C LYS A 36 7.88 -1.12 -1.12
N ILE A 37 7.35 -0.81 0.06
CA ILE A 37 7.06 0.56 0.46
C ILE A 37 8.21 1.04 1.35
N CYS A 38 9.00 1.97 0.84
CA CYS A 38 10.15 2.53 1.53
C CYS A 38 9.73 3.71 2.43
N PRO A 39 10.49 4.03 3.50
CA PRO A 39 10.25 5.22 4.28
C PRO A 39 10.24 6.48 3.42
N ARG A 40 9.39 7.44 3.75
CA ARG A 40 9.43 8.77 3.12
C ARG A 40 10.73 9.45 3.53
N LYS A 41 11.42 10.03 2.55
CA LYS A 41 12.60 10.87 2.82
C LYS A 41 12.09 12.13 3.54
N SER A 42 12.69 12.45 4.68
CA SER A 42 12.39 13.65 5.47
C SER A 42 12.68 14.94 4.71
#